data_AF-H3BTV3-F1
#
_entry.id   AF-H3BTV3-F1
#
_cell.length_a   1.000
_cell.length_b   1.000
_cell.length_c   1.000
_cell.angle_alpha   90.00
_cell.angle_beta   90.00
_cell.angle_gamma   90.00
#
_symmetry.space_group_name_H-M   'P 1'
#
loop_
_entity.id
_entity.type
_entity.pdbx_description
1 polymer ?
#
loop_
_entity_poly.entity_id
_entity_poly.type
_entity_poly.pdbx_seq_one_letter_code
_entity_poly.pdbx_strand_id
1 'polypeptide(L)' 'MIAAYKGHTDVVRYLLEQRADPNAKAHCGATALHFAAEAGHIDIVKELIKWRAAIVVNGHGMTPLKVAAESCKADVVELL' A
#
# COMPACT_ATOMS: atom_id res chain seq x y z
N MET A 1 5.09 3.29 -5.44
CA MET A 1 4.88 3.97 -4.14
C MET A 1 4.22 5.34 -4.31
N ILE A 2 4.82 6.28 -5.06
CA ILE A 2 4.22 7.62 -5.29
C ILE A 2 2.79 7.54 -5.86
N ALA A 3 2.58 6.74 -6.91
CA ALA A 3 1.25 6.52 -7.48
C ALA A 3 0.23 5.98 -6.46
N ALA A 4 0.67 5.09 -5.57
CA ALA A 4 -0.16 4.52 -4.51
C ALA A 4 -0.56 5.57 -3.46
N TYR A 5 0.37 6.43 -3.05
CA TYR A 5 0.08 7.53 -2.11
C TYR A 5 -0.86 8.59 -2.71
N LYS A 6 -0.68 8.90 -4.00
CA LYS A 6 -1.45 9.93 -4.72
C LYS A 6 -2.81 9.45 -5.22
N GLY A 7 -3.14 8.16 -5.10
CA GLY A 7 -4.44 7.63 -5.51
C GLY A 7 -4.57 7.35 -7.02
N HIS A 8 -3.45 7.19 -7.74
CA HIS A 8 -3.45 6.92 -9.17
C HIS A 8 -3.63 5.42 -9.45
N THR A 9 -4.86 4.92 -9.27
CA THR A 9 -5.18 3.48 -9.35
C THR A 9 -4.84 2.86 -10.70
N ASP A 10 -5.10 3.58 -11.79
CA ASP A 10 -4.76 3.18 -13.17
C ASP A 10 -3.26 3.00 -13.37
N VAL A 11 -2.44 3.93 -12.86
CA VAL A 11 -0.99 3.85 -12.91
C VAL A 11 -0.47 2.68 -12.07
N VAL A 12 -1.04 2.46 -10.88
CA VAL A 12 -0.65 1.31 -10.05
C VAL A 12 -0.95 0.00 -10.77
N ARG A 13 -2.14 -0.15 -11.36
CA ARG A 13 -2.51 -1.35 -12.12
C ARG A 13 -1.57 -1.56 -13.29
N TYR A 14 -1.32 -0.53 -14.08
CA TYR A 14 -0.40 -0.59 -15.21
C TYR A 14 1.00 -1.06 -14.77
N LEU A 15 1.54 -0.51 -13.69
CA LEU A 15 2.86 -0.92 -13.19
C LEU A 15 2.89 -2.40 -12.77
N LEU A 16 1.85 -2.88 -12.09
CA LEU A 16 1.74 -4.28 -11.67
C LEU A 16 1.66 -5.22 -12.88
N GLU A 17 0.88 -4.85 -13.91
CA GLU A 17 0.81 -5.57 -15.19
C GLU A 17 2.16 -5.61 -15.91
N GLN A 18 2.98 -4.55 -15.78
CA GLN A 18 4.37 -4.51 -16.26
C GLN A 18 5.36 -5.26 -15.34
N ARG A 19 4.86 -6.12 -14.44
CA ARG A 19 5.66 -6.93 -13.51
C ARG A 19 6.48 -6.11 -12.51
N ALA A 20 6.06 -4.89 -12.19
CA ALA A 20 6.65 -4.17 -11.07
C ALA A 20 6.52 -5.00 -9.79
N ASP A 21 7.58 -5.02 -8.97
CA ASP A 21 7.56 -5.73 -7.69
C ASP A 21 6.60 -5.01 -6.71
N PRO A 22 5.47 -5.63 -6.30
CA PRO A 22 4.55 -5.03 -5.33
C PRO A 22 5.19 -4.85 -3.94
N ASN A 23 6.29 -5.56 -3.66
CA ASN A 23 7.01 -5.55 -2.39
C ASN A 23 8.24 -4.64 -2.38
N ALA A 24 8.45 -3.88 -3.46
CA ALA A 24 9.52 -2.89 -3.51
C ALA A 24 9.43 -1.94 -2.29
N LYS A 25 10.57 -1.72 -1.64
CA LYS A 25 10.68 -0.93 -0.41
C LYS A 25 11.30 0.43 -0.68
N ALA A 26 10.75 1.47 -0.06
CA ALA A 26 11.40 2.78 0.06
C ALA A 26 12.58 2.70 1.05
N HIS A 27 13.36 3.78 1.13
CA HIS A 27 14.45 3.92 2.10
C HIS A 27 14.00 3.72 3.55
N CYS A 28 12.77 4.12 3.90
CA CYS A 28 12.16 3.90 5.20
C CYS A 28 11.59 2.48 5.40
N GLY A 29 11.81 1.55 4.46
CA GLY A 29 11.28 0.19 4.50
C GLY A 29 9.79 0.07 4.15
N ALA A 30 9.09 1.19 3.91
CA ALA A 30 7.68 1.18 3.52
C ALA A 30 7.49 0.67 2.09
N THR A 31 6.40 -0.08 1.87
CA THR A 31 5.99 -0.59 0.55
C THR A 31 4.85 0.25 -0.01
N ALA A 32 4.47 0.02 -1.27
CA ALA A 32 3.29 0.66 -1.87
C ALA A 32 2.02 0.45 -1.02
N LEU A 33 1.90 -0.69 -0.33
CA LEU A 33 0.76 -1.00 0.53
C LEU A 33 0.69 -0.10 1.77
N HIS A 34 1.83 0.26 2.36
CA HIS A 34 1.87 1.22 3.48
C HIS A 34 1.34 2.58 3.04
N PHE A 35 1.81 3.09 1.90
CA PHE A 35 1.41 4.40 1.40
C PHE A 35 -0.07 4.46 0.97
N ALA A 36 -0.57 3.39 0.33
CA ALA A 36 -1.99 3.29 0.01
C ALA A 36 -2.85 3.25 1.28
N ALA A 37 -2.38 2.53 2.30
CA ALA A 37 -3.09 2.39 3.56
C ALA A 37 -3.10 3.68 4.39
N GLU A 38 -1.98 4.41 4.43
CA GLU A 38 -1.86 5.74 5.04
C GLU A 38 -2.83 6.74 4.39
N ALA A 39 -2.88 6.74 3.06
CA ALA A 39 -3.69 7.68 2.30
C ALA A 39 -5.18 7.29 2.25
N GLY A 40 -5.52 6.03 2.53
CA GLY A 40 -6.90 5.53 2.53
C GLY A 40 -7.40 5.09 1.16
N HIS A 41 -6.52 4.79 0.20
CA HIS A 41 -6.91 4.45 -1.17
C HIS A 41 -7.30 2.97 -1.29
N ILE A 42 -8.54 2.66 -0.92
CA ILE A 42 -9.08 1.29 -0.84
C ILE A 42 -8.86 0.49 -2.12
N ASP A 43 -9.14 1.07 -3.29
CA ASP A 43 -9.02 0.36 -4.56
C ASP A 43 -7.58 -0.06 -4.85
N ILE A 44 -6.61 0.79 -4.46
CA ILE A 44 -5.19 0.49 -4.59
C ILE A 44 -4.77 -0.59 -3.59
N VAL A 45 -5.28 -0.55 -2.36
CA VAL A 45 -5.05 -1.61 -1.36
C VAL A 45 -5.56 -2.96 -1.90
N LYS A 46 -6.77 -3.00 -2.46
CA LYS A 46 -7.34 -4.21 -3.08
C LYS A 46 -6.49 -4.74 -4.23
N GLU A 47 -6.06 -3.86 -5.15
CA GLU A 47 -5.19 -4.27 -6.25
C GLU A 47 -3.85 -4.82 -5.74
N LEU A 48 -3.20 -4.16 -4.79
CA LEU A 48 -1.92 -4.63 -4.24
C LEU A 48 -2.07 -5.99 -3.53
N ILE A 49 -3.13 -6.22 -2.76
CA ILE A 49 -3.43 -7.52 -2.13
C ILE A 49 -3.68 -8.60 -3.20
N LYS A 50 -4.47 -8.28 -4.24
CA LYS A 50 -4.73 -9.18 -5.37
C LYS A 50 -3.44 -9.62 -6.06
N TRP A 51 -2.47 -8.72 -6.16
CA TRP A 51 -1.13 -8.97 -6.69
C TRP A 51 -0.15 -9.54 -5.63
N ARG A 52 -0.66 -10.05 -4.51
CA ARG A 52 0.11 -10.70 -3.43
C ARG A 52 1.19 -9.80 -2.81
N ALA A 53 0.91 -8.51 -2.67
CA ALA A 53 1.72 -7.63 -1.83
C ALA A 53 1.77 -8.17 -0.39
N ALA A 54 2.97 -8.27 0.16
CA ALA A 54 3.21 -8.78 1.50
C ALA A 54 2.89 -7.72 2.55
N ILE A 55 2.24 -8.16 3.62
CA ILE A 55 2.00 -7.35 4.82
C ILE A 55 3.25 -7.44 5.69
N VAL A 56 4.18 -6.50 5.47
CA VAL A 56 5.46 -6.43 6.19
C VAL A 56 5.51 -5.21 7.10
N VAL A 57 6.44 -5.20 8.06
CA VAL A 57 6.75 -3.99 8.84
C VAL A 57 7.70 -3.07 8.08
N ASN A 58 7.46 -1.76 8.14
CA ASN A 58 8.41 -0.75 7.68
C ASN A 58 9.51 -0.49 8.73
N GLY A 59 10.43 0.42 8.43
CA GLY A 59 11.54 0.81 9.30
C GLY A 59 11.12 1.53 10.58
N HIS A 60 9.85 1.90 10.73
CA HIS A 60 9.27 2.47 11.94
C HIS A 60 8.56 1.41 12.80
N GLY A 61 8.62 0.12 12.42
CA GLY A 61 7.93 -0.97 13.13
C GLY A 61 6.42 -1.03 12.86
N MET A 62 5.96 -0.34 11.81
CA MET A 62 4.55 -0.22 11.46
C MET A 62 4.21 -1.16 10.31
N THR A 63 3.10 -1.89 10.42
CA THR A 63 2.48 -2.60 9.29
C THR A 63 1.56 -1.66 8.53
N PRO A 64 1.15 -1.96 7.27
CA PRO A 64 0.16 -1.17 6.56
C PRO A 64 -1.13 -0.97 7.36
N LEU A 65 -1.60 -2.00 8.07
CA LEU A 65 -2.76 -1.94 8.96
C LEU A 65 -2.58 -0.92 10.09
N LYS A 66 -1.43 -0.93 10.78
CA LYS A 66 -1.14 0.02 11.86
C LYS A 66 -1.08 1.46 11.34
N VAL A 67 -0.50 1.67 10.16
CA VAL A 67 -0.45 3.00 9.52
C VAL A 67 -1.86 3.49 9.18
N ALA A 68 -2.73 2.63 8.63
CA ALA A 68 -4.13 2.98 8.37
C ALA A 68 -4.88 3.34 9.66
N ALA A 69 -4.67 2.59 10.74
CA ALA A 69 -5.29 2.86 12.03
C ALA A 69 -4.84 4.20 12.63
N GLU A 70 -3.54 4.51 12.60
CA GLU A 70 -3.00 5.81 13.05
C GLU A 70 -3.52 6.98 12.19
N SER A 71 -3.73 6.74 10.90
CA SER A 71 -4.23 7.75 9.94
C SER A 71 -5.76 7.83 9.89
N CYS A 72 -6.46 7.16 10.81
CA CYS A 72 -7.93 7.07 10.90
C CYS A 72 -8.61 6.61 9.59
N LYS A 73 -8.00 5.66 8.85
CA LYS A 73 -8.54 5.09 7.60
C LYS A 73 -9.36 3.84 7.87
N ALA A 74 -10.53 4.00 8.48
CA ALA A 74 -11.40 2.90 8.93
C ALA A 74 -11.66 1.84 7.83
N ASP A 75 -12.03 2.28 6.64
CA ASP A 75 -12.35 1.39 5.52
C ASP A 75 -11.16 0.52 5.05
N VAL A 76 -9.93 1.00 5.25
CA VAL A 76 -8.72 0.25 4.92
C VAL A 76 -8.37 -0.75 6.03
N VAL A 77 -8.65 -0.42 7.29
CA VAL A 77 -8.41 -1.31 8.43
C VAL A 77 -9.25 -2.59 8.30
N GLU A 78 -10.48 -2.48 7.82
CA GLU A 78 -11.34 -3.67 7.59
C GLU A 78 -10.86 -4.57 6.45
N LEU A 79 -9.97 -4.08 5.58
CA LEU A 79 -9.50 -4.77 4.39
C LEU A 79 -8.16 -5.52 4.60
N LEU A 80 -7.37 -5.13 5.60
CA LEU A 80 -6.00 -5.60 5.84
C LEU A 80 -5.89 -6.50 7.07
#